data_AF-A0A6J1BSW3-F1
#
_entry.id   AF-A0A6J1BSW3-F1
#
_cell.length_a   1.000
_cell.length_b   1.000
_cell.length_c   1.000
_cell.angle_alpha   90.00
_cell.angle_beta   90.00
_cell.angle_gamma   90.00
#
_symmetry.space_group_name_H-M   'P 1'
#
loop_
_entity.id
_entity.type
_entity.pdbx_description
1 polymer ?
#
loop_
_entity_poly.entity_id
_entity_poly.type
_entity_poly.pdbx_seq_one_letter_code
_entity_poly.pdbx_strand_id
1 'polypeptide(L)' 'MDSAARRGGGGLLEGLYRVIMRRNSVYVTFIIAGAFVGERAVDYGVHKLWEYNNVGKRYEDISVLGQRPSEE' A
#
# COMPACT_ATOMS: atom_id res chain seq x y z
N MET A 1 -1.35 -51.93 11.66
CA MET A 1 -2.30 -50.89 12.10
C MET A 1 -1.81 -49.58 11.52
N ASP A 2 -2.02 -49.40 10.21
CA ASP A 2 -1.64 -48.21 9.45
C ASP A 2 -2.80 -47.22 9.46
N SER A 3 -2.85 -46.31 10.43
CA SER A 3 -3.81 -45.19 10.41
C SER A 3 -3.33 -43.99 11.23
N ALA A 4 -2.02 -43.79 11.31
CA ALA A 4 -1.41 -42.65 11.98
C ALA A 4 -0.58 -41.81 10.99
N ALA A 5 -1.23 -41.15 10.02
CA ALA A 5 -0.59 -40.07 9.27
C ALA A 5 -1.61 -39.19 8.52
N ARG A 6 -1.63 -37.90 8.89
CA ARG A 6 -2.03 -36.73 8.08
C ARG A 6 -3.53 -36.39 8.01
N ARG A 7 -4.09 -35.99 9.16
CA ARG A 7 -5.25 -35.09 9.20
C ARG A 7 -4.79 -33.74 9.74
N GLY A 8 -4.31 -32.88 8.85
CA GLY A 8 -3.77 -31.55 9.18
C GLY A 8 -3.52 -30.78 7.89
N GLY A 9 -4.60 -30.31 7.25
CA GLY A 9 -4.50 -29.41 6.11
C GLY A 9 -3.85 -28.11 6.58
N GLY A 10 -2.72 -27.75 5.97
CA GLY A 10 -1.96 -26.54 6.29
C GLY A 10 -2.85 -25.30 6.29
N GLY A 11 -2.62 -24.40 7.26
CA GLY A 11 -3.44 -23.22 7.50
C GLY A 11 -3.48 -22.23 6.32
N LEU A 12 -4.26 -21.15 6.44
CA LEU A 12 -4.43 -20.13 5.40
C LEU A 12 -3.09 -19.62 4.83
N LEU A 13 -2.11 -19.38 5.70
CA LEU A 13 -0.76 -18.96 5.32
C LEU A 13 -0.01 -20.03 4.51
N GLU A 14 -0.21 -21.31 4.81
CA GLU A 14 0.37 -22.41 4.04
C GLU A 14 -0.33 -22.57 2.68
N GLY A 15 -1.64 -22.32 2.63
CA GLY A 15 -2.38 -22.20 1.37
C GLY A 15 -1.84 -21.08 0.50
N LEU A 16 -1.64 -19.89 1.07
CA LEU A 16 -1.07 -18.72 0.39
C LEU A 16 0.34 -19.01 -0.13
N TYR A 17 1.18 -19.62 0.72
CA TYR A 17 2.53 -20.01 0.35
C TYR A 17 2.54 -20.97 -0.84
N ARG A 18 1.69 -21.99 -0.84
CA ARG A 18 1.62 -22.96 -1.94
C ARG A 18 1.21 -22.32 -3.27
N VAL A 19 0.36 -21.29 -3.23
CA VAL A 19 -0.14 -20.60 -4.43
C VAL A 19 0.89 -19.60 -4.98
N ILE A 20 1.47 -18.78 -4.10
CA ILE A 20 2.24 -17.61 -4.53
C ILE A 20 3.75 -17.86 -4.51
N MET A 21 4.25 -18.60 -3.52
CA MET A 21 5.69 -18.67 -3.22
C MET A 21 6.39 -19.88 -3.85
N ARG A 22 5.64 -20.87 -4.35
CA ARG A 22 6.21 -22.18 -4.76
C ARG A 22 6.92 -22.16 -6.12
N ARG A 23 6.59 -21.24 -7.02
CA ARG A 23 7.19 -21.13 -8.35
C ARG A 23 7.81 -19.75 -8.53
N ASN A 24 9.11 -19.69 -8.85
CA ASN A 24 9.84 -18.43 -9.01
C ASN A 24 9.14 -17.45 -9.98
N SER A 25 8.61 -17.94 -11.10
CA SER A 25 7.89 -17.08 -12.05
C SER A 25 6.64 -16.44 -11.45
N VAL A 26 5.86 -17.21 -10.69
CA VAL A 26 4.66 -16.70 -10.00
C VAL A 26 5.06 -15.74 -8.87
N TYR A 27 6.05 -16.12 -8.07
CA TYR A 27 6.53 -15.33 -6.95
C TYR A 27 7.07 -13.95 -7.39
N VAL A 28 7.93 -13.92 -8.41
CA VAL A 28 8.50 -12.67 -8.94
C VAL A 28 7.40 -11.79 -9.53
N THR A 29 6.46 -12.37 -10.28
CA THR A 29 5.31 -11.62 -10.80
C THR A 29 4.47 -11.03 -9.67
N PHE A 30 4.23 -11.80 -8.61
CA PHE A 30 3.49 -11.33 -7.44
C PHE A 30 4.22 -10.19 -6.72
N ILE A 31 5.55 -10.26 -6.57
CA ILE A 31 6.34 -9.16 -6.00
C ILE A 31 6.16 -7.89 -6.83
N ILE A 32 6.32 -7.98 -8.15
CA ILE A 32 6.23 -6.81 -9.04
C ILE A 32 4.82 -6.21 -8.99
N ALA A 33 3.79 -7.05 -9.11
CA ALA A 33 2.40 -6.60 -9.03
C ALA A 33 2.07 -6.00 -7.65
N GLY A 34 2.53 -6.65 -6.58
CA GLY A 34 2.36 -6.17 -5.22
C GLY A 34 3.07 -4.84 -4.97
N ALA A 35 4.27 -4.65 -5.51
CA ALA A 35 4.99 -3.38 -5.42
C ALA A 35 4.26 -2.26 -6.18
N PHE A 36 3.79 -2.52 -7.40
CA PHE A 36 3.05 -1.54 -8.20
C PHE A 36 1.77 -1.04 -7.49
N VAL A 37 1.00 -1.96 -6.91
CA VAL A 37 -0.22 -1.61 -6.17
C VAL A 37 0.13 -0.98 -4.82
N GLY A 38 1.10 -1.56 -4.10
CA GLY A 38 1.52 -1.12 -2.78
C GLY A 38 2.07 0.31 -2.78
N GLU A 39 2.89 0.66 -3.76
CA GLU A 39 3.43 2.02 -3.93
C GLU A 39 2.30 3.05 -4.00
N ARG A 40 1.31 2.83 -4.87
CA ARG A 40 0.18 3.76 -5.02
C ARG A 40 -0.68 3.86 -3.76
N ALA A 41 -0.92 2.73 -3.09
CA ALA A 41 -1.70 2.71 -1.86
C ALA A 41 -1.01 3.48 -0.73
N VAL A 42 0.30 3.27 -0.56
CA VAL A 42 1.10 3.95 0.47
C VAL A 42 1.22 5.44 0.15
N ASP A 43 1.56 5.80 -1.08
CA ASP A 43 1.69 7.20 -1.51
C ASP A 43 0.37 7.97 -1.27
N TYR A 44 -0.75 7.43 -1.74
CA TYR A 44 -2.06 8.02 -1.52
C TYR A 44 -2.39 8.18 -0.02
N GLY A 45 -2.16 7.13 0.77
CA GLY A 45 -2.46 7.14 2.20
C GLY A 45 -1.62 8.16 2.96
N VAL A 46 -0.31 8.18 2.71
CA VAL A 46 0.61 9.13 3.35
C VAL A 46 0.32 10.55 2.90
N HIS A 47 0.08 10.78 1.61
CA HIS A 47 -0.26 12.09 1.08
C HIS A 47 -1.53 12.63 1.73
N LYS A 48 -2.59 11.82 1.81
CA LYS A 48 -3.85 12.21 2.46
C LYS A 48 -3.66 12.53 3.94
N LEU A 49 -2.87 11.73 4.64
CA LEU A 49 -2.56 11.99 6.05
C LEU A 49 -1.79 13.30 6.22
N TRP A 50 -0.85 13.58 5.31
CA TRP A 50 -0.08 14.82 5.31
C TRP A 50 -0.96 16.04 5.03
N GLU A 51 -1.83 15.97 4.01
CA GLU A 51 -2.80 17.03 3.71
C GLU A 51 -3.67 17.34 4.92
N TYR A 52 -4.22 16.31 5.56
CA TYR A 52 -5.07 16.45 6.73
C TYR A 52 -4.33 17.11 7.90
N ASN A 53 -3.06 16.75 8.12
CA ASN A 53 -2.27 17.31 9.21
C ASN A 53 -1.76 18.74 8.93
N ASN A 54 -1.80 19.19 7.67
CA ASN A 54 -1.28 20.49 7.24
C ASN A 54 -2.36 21.40 6.63
N VAL A 55 -3.63 21.16 6.97
CA VAL A 55 -4.74 22.04 6.60
C VAL A 55 -4.44 23.47 7.05
N GLY A 56 -4.61 24.43 6.14
CA GLY A 56 -4.37 25.86 6.39
C GLY A 56 -2.91 26.30 6.19
N LYS A 57 -1.99 25.38 5.87
CA LYS A 57 -0.56 25.68 5.67
C LYS A 57 -0.09 25.43 4.24
N ARG A 58 -0.89 24.77 3.41
CA ARG A 58 -0.49 24.44 2.04
C ARG A 58 -0.59 25.70 1.17
N TYR A 59 0.13 25.69 0.06
CA TYR A 59 0.11 26.79 -0.89
C TYR A 59 -1.32 27.13 -1.35
N GLU A 60 -2.16 26.11 -1.55
CA GLU A 60 -3.57 26.25 -1.91
C GLU A 60 -4.45 26.87 -0.81
N ASP A 61 -4.00 26.86 0.44
CA ASP A 61 -4.76 27.41 1.57
C ASP A 61 -4.50 28.92 1.78
N ILE A 62 -3.57 29.53 1.02
CA ILE A 62 -3.20 30.95 1.15
C ILE A 62 -4.24 31.82 0.43
N SER A 63 -5.04 32.58 1.18
CA SER A 63 -6.17 33.35 0.65
C SER A 63 -5.82 34.53 -0.25
N VAL A 64 -4.70 35.21 0.02
CA VAL A 64 -4.24 36.41 -0.73
C VAL A 64 -3.18 36.07 -1.79
N LEU A 65 -3.04 34.79 -2.11
CA LEU A 65 -2.01 34.32 -3.00
C LEU A 65 -2.17 34.92 -4.41
N GLY A 66 -1.12 35.57 -4.90
CA GLY A 66 -1.12 36.22 -6.22
C GLY A 66 -1.77 37.61 -6.27
N GLN A 67 -2.29 38.13 -5.15
CA GLN A 67 -2.74 39.52 -5.07
C GLN A 67 -1.53 40.45 -4.86
N ARG A 68 -1.49 41.58 -5.57
CA ARG A 68 -0.51 42.63 -5.30
C ARG A 68 -0.96 43.42 -4.07
N PRO A 69 -0.06 43.79 -3.14
CA PRO A 69 -0.40 44.72 -2.08
C PRO A 69 -0.94 46.01 -2.70
N SER A 70 -2.04 46.54 -2.18
CA SER A 70 -2.48 47.89 -2.52
C SER A 70 -1.40 48.87 -2.05
N GLU A 71 -0.83 49.62 -2.99
CA GLU A 71 0.09 50.71 -2.67
C GLU A 71 -0.69 51.76 -1.86
N GLU A 72 -0.26 52.03 -0.62
CA GLU A 72 -0.73 53.17 0.19
C GLU A 72 -0.02 54.46 -0.25
#